data_AF-C6LEC7-F1
#
_entry.id   AF-C6LEC7-F1
#
_cell.length_a   1.000
_cell.length_b   1.000
_cell.length_c   1.000
_cell.angle_alpha   90.00
_cell.angle_beta   90.00
_cell.angle_gamma   90.00
#
_symmetry.space_group_name_H-M   'P 1'
#
loop_
_entity.id
_entity.type
_entity.pdbx_description
1 polymer ?
#
loop_
_entity_poly.entity_id
_entity_poly.type
_entity_poly.pdbx_seq_one_letter_code
_entity_poly.pdbx_strand_id
1 'polypeptide(L)' 'MCNLSKGVEEKGIEIGTLRAIQNLMETLKMTAEQAMAALKIPDSEKGKYSNLLKK' A
#
# COMPACT_ATOMS: atom_id res chain seq x y z
N MET A 1 27.89 0.39 7.71
CA MET A 1 27.11 -0.74 8.25
C MET A 1 25.84 -0.14 8.86
N CYS A 2 24.60 -0.39 8.46
CA CYS A 2 23.98 -1.44 7.63
C CYS A 2 22.77 -0.81 6.91
N ASN A 3 22.75 -0.76 5.57
CA ASN A 3 21.62 -0.21 4.79
C ASN A 3 20.58 -1.28 4.43
N LEU A 4 20.91 -2.56 4.68
CA LEU A 4 20.07 -3.71 4.36
C LEU A 4 18.78 -3.73 5.20
N SER A 5 18.86 -3.43 6.50
CA SER A 5 17.69 -3.40 7.38
C SER A 5 16.67 -2.37 6.94
N LYS A 6 17.12 -1.16 6.57
CA LYS A 6 16.25 -0.09 6.08
C LYS A 6 15.54 -0.47 4.77
N GLY A 7 16.27 -1.04 3.81
CA GLY A 7 15.66 -1.48 2.54
C GLY A 7 14.66 -2.63 2.73
N VAL A 8 14.93 -3.55 3.67
CA VAL A 8 13.98 -4.63 4.01
C VAL A 8 12.73 -4.06 4.69
N GLU A 9 12.89 -3.12 5.61
CA GLU A 9 11.79 -2.46 6.31
C GLU A 9 10.88 -1.69 5.34
N GLU A 10 11.46 -0.83 4.50
CA GLU A 10 10.72 -0.04 3.50
C GLU A 10 9.93 -0.96 2.54
N LYS A 11 10.55 -2.05 2.08
CA LYS A 11 9.89 -3.03 1.21
C LYS A 11 8.78 -3.80 1.94
N GLY A 12 8.99 -4.12 3.22
CA GLY A 12 7.99 -4.77 4.07
C GLY A 12 6.75 -3.89 4.25
N ILE A 13 6.94 -2.60 4.52
CA ILE A 13 5.87 -1.60 4.64
C ILE A 13 5.08 -1.48 3.34
N GLU A 14 5.78 -1.42 2.20
CA GLU A 14 5.13 -1.35 0.89
C GLU A 14 4.24 -2.58 0.61
N ILE A 15 4.78 -3.79 0.81
CA ILE A 15 4.05 -5.05 0.60
C ILE A 15 2.86 -5.15 1.56
N GLY A 16 3.06 -4.82 2.83
CA GLY A 16 2.01 -4.85 3.85
C GLY A 16 0.86 -3.90 3.52
N THR A 17 1.19 -2.68 3.09
CA THR A 17 0.20 -1.67 2.70
C THR A 17 -0.59 -2.11 1.46
N LEU A 18 0.08 -2.64 0.44
CA LEU A 18 -0.59 -3.14 -0.76
C LEU A 18 -1.59 -4.25 -0.45
N ARG A 19 -1.20 -5.21 0.41
CA ARG A 19 -2.10 -6.28 0.86
C ARG A 19 -3.28 -5.75 1.67
N ALA A 20 -3.05 -4.77 2.55
CA ALA A 20 -4.13 -4.14 3.31
C ALA A 20 -5.15 -3.48 2.37
N ILE A 21 -4.71 -2.79 1.32
CA ILE A 21 -5.61 -2.20 0.31
C ILE A 21 -6.44 -3.30 -0.37
N GLN A 22 -5.79 -4.36 -0.85
CA GLN A 22 -6.48 -5.48 -1.52
C GLN A 22 -7.52 -6.15 -0.60
N ASN A 23 -7.16 -6.40 0.65
CA ASN A 23 -8.07 -7.01 1.63
C ASN A 23 -9.31 -6.13 1.90
N LEU A 24 -9.14 -4.81 1.99
CA LEU A 24 -10.26 -3.87 2.15
C LEU A 24 -11.17 -3.87 0.91
N MET A 25 -10.58 -3.89 -0.29
CA MET A 25 -11.34 -3.98 -1.54
C MET A 25 -12.13 -5.29 -1.61
N GLU A 26 -11.53 -6.41 -1.24
CA GLU A 26 -12.17 -7.72 -1.31
C GLU A 26 -13.26 -7.90 -0.24
N THR A 27 -12.95 -7.58 1.01
CA THR A 27 -13.80 -7.87 2.17
C THR A 27 -14.92 -6.85 2.32
N LEU A 28 -14.60 -5.56 2.15
CA LEU A 28 -15.54 -4.46 2.35
C LEU A 28 -16.08 -3.88 1.04
N LYS A 29 -15.73 -4.48 -0.10
CA LYS A 29 -16.15 -4.04 -1.45
C LYS A 29 -15.79 -2.58 -1.74
N MET A 30 -14.71 -2.10 -1.14
CA MET A 30 -14.18 -0.76 -1.37
C MET A 30 -13.53 -0.67 -2.75
N THR A 31 -13.57 0.52 -3.35
CA THR A 31 -12.66 0.88 -4.43
C THR A 31 -11.24 1.05 -3.90
N ALA A 32 -10.23 1.00 -4.77
CA ALA A 32 -8.84 1.25 -4.37
C ALA A 32 -8.68 2.62 -3.70
N GLU A 33 -9.36 3.67 -4.20
CA GLU A 33 -9.32 5.01 -3.62
C GLU A 33 -9.92 5.06 -2.21
N GLN A 34 -11.06 4.40 -1.99
CA GLN A 34 -11.68 4.29 -0.68
C GLN A 34 -10.80 3.51 0.30
N ALA A 35 -10.21 2.40 -0.13
CA ALA A 35 -9.31 1.61 0.70
C ALA A 35 -8.04 2.40 1.08
N MET A 36 -7.44 3.13 0.14
CA MET A 36 -6.30 4.01 0.42
C MET A 36 -6.67 5.17 1.35
N ALA A 37 -7.87 5.74 1.22
CA ALA A 37 -8.39 6.75 2.14
C ALA A 37 -8.63 6.18 3.54
N ALA A 38 -9.18 4.98 3.66
CA ALA A 38 -9.37 4.29 4.95
C ALA A 38 -8.05 4.01 5.68
N LEU A 39 -6.99 3.69 4.93
CA LEU A 39 -5.63 3.52 5.43
C LEU A 39 -4.87 4.85 5.63
N LYS A 40 -5.51 6.00 5.34
CA LYS A 40 -4.91 7.34 5.44
C LYS A 40 -3.62 7.50 4.65
N ILE A 41 -3.54 6.86 3.48
CA ILE A 41 -2.37 6.98 2.59
C ILE A 41 -2.31 8.41 2.03
N PRO A 42 -1.17 9.11 2.16
CA PRO A 42 -1.00 10.46 1.61
C PRO A 42 -1.21 10.50 0.09
N ASP A 43 -1.74 11.61 -0.43
CA ASP A 43 -1.97 11.76 -1.89
C ASP A 43 -0.69 11.61 -2.71
N SER A 44 0.46 12.03 -2.15
CA SER A 44 1.78 11.85 -2.76
C SER A 44 2.17 10.39 -2.97
N GLU A 45 1.59 9.46 -2.20
CA GLU A 45 1.89 8.03 -2.28
C GLU A 45 0.80 7.22 -2.97
N LYS A 46 -0.43 7.75 -3.09
CA LYS A 46 -1.53 7.03 -3.76
C LYS A 46 -1.16 6.58 -5.17
N GLY A 47 -0.48 7.42 -5.94
CA GLY A 47 -0.04 7.08 -7.31
C GLY A 47 0.85 5.83 -7.37
N LYS A 48 1.71 5.63 -6.37
CA LYS A 48 2.57 4.43 -6.25
C LYS A 48 1.72 3.17 -6.11
N TYR A 49 0.79 3.15 -5.15
CA TYR A 49 -0.07 2.00 -4.90
C TYR A 49 -1.08 1.75 -6.03
N SER A 50 -1.62 2.80 -6.66
CA SER A 50 -2.46 2.66 -7.85
C SER A 50 -1.73 1.97 -9.01
N ASN A 51 -0.45 2.25 -9.21
CA ASN A 51 0.35 1.58 -10.23
C ASN A 51 0.64 0.12 -9.87
N LEU A 52 0.89 -0.17 -8.60
CA LEU A 52 1.11 -1.53 -8.11
C LEU A 52 -0.15 -2.40 -8.19
N LEU A 53 -1.34 -1.82 -8.02
CA LEU A 53 -2.63 -2.53 -8.13
C LEU A 53 -3.07 -2.81 -9.58
N LYS A 54 -2.49 -2.11 -10.56
CA LYS A 54 -2.78 -2.30 -11.99
C LYS A 54 -1.90 -3.39 -12.64
N LYS A 55 -0.87 -3.85 -11.94
CA LYS A 55 -0.04 -4.98 -12.36
C LYS A 55 -0.72 -6.29 -11.98
#